data_AF-A0A4Z1KY32-F1
#
_entry.id   AF-A0A4Z1KY32-F1
#
_cell.length_a   1.000
_cell.length_b   1.000
_cell.length_c   1.000
_cell.angle_alpha   90.00
_cell.angle_beta   90.00
_cell.angle_gamma   90.00
#
_symmetry.space_group_name_H-M   'P 1'
#
loop_
_entity.id
_entity.type
_entity.pdbx_description
1 polymer ?
#
loop_
_entity_poly.entity_id
_entity_poly.type
_entity_poly.pdbx_seq_one_letter_code
_entity_poly.pdbx_strand_id
1 'polypeptide(L)'
;MSSHAPKFDNKCYITTNSPDGKITTFVDSTSFVTKSTHPGLTSMYAYSAASTPSLTDDTDLKAHQEITKQEKIVTFPSAGGSAAAFLHFDPNPNGTEGFMHRTRTLDYVHVAEGEVEYSVNSGEKKIFKKGDVVIQRAGWHAWKNVSKTEGVTLFAVAIGAEGATEGFMEFPSA
;
A
#
# COMPACT_ATOMS: atom_id res chain seq x y z
N MET A 1 -22.83 12.14 3.27
CA MET A 1 -22.20 10.81 3.24
C MET A 1 -22.10 10.40 1.77
N SER A 2 -21.16 10.98 1.02
CA SER A 2 -20.96 10.59 -0.38
C SER A 2 -20.13 9.32 -0.39
N SER A 3 -20.71 8.22 -0.85
CA SER A 3 -20.06 6.92 -0.98
C SER A 3 -19.04 6.98 -2.13
N HIS A 4 -17.90 7.62 -1.92
CA HIS A 4 -16.74 7.48 -2.81
C HIS A 4 -15.95 6.22 -2.43
N ALA A 5 -16.66 5.13 -2.16
CA ALA A 5 -16.02 3.84 -1.96
C ALA A 5 -15.22 3.51 -3.24
N PRO A 6 -14.03 2.93 -3.13
CA PRO A 6 -13.24 2.49 -4.29
C PRO A 6 -14.16 1.71 -5.23
N LYS A 7 -14.19 2.05 -6.53
CA LYS A 7 -15.05 1.40 -7.54
C LYS A 7 -14.68 -0.06 -7.83
N PHE A 8 -13.87 -0.68 -6.99
CA PHE A 8 -13.29 -1.99 -7.21
C PHE A 8 -13.90 -3.03 -6.28
N ASP A 9 -14.49 -4.08 -6.88
CA ASP A 9 -14.66 -5.40 -6.24
C ASP A 9 -13.30 -6.14 -6.27
N ASN A 10 -12.29 -5.53 -5.66
CA ASN A 10 -10.93 -6.06 -5.67
C ASN A 10 -10.89 -7.38 -4.91
N LYS A 11 -10.39 -8.43 -5.57
CA LYS A 11 -10.13 -9.74 -4.95
C LYS A 11 -8.64 -10.01 -4.91
N CYS A 12 -8.16 -10.52 -3.77
CA CYS A 12 -6.78 -10.99 -3.65
C CYS A 12 -6.80 -12.52 -3.86
N TYR A 13 -6.18 -12.98 -4.94
CA TYR A 13 -6.06 -14.41 -5.24
C TYR A 13 -4.68 -14.90 -4.83
N ILE A 14 -4.64 -15.83 -3.88
CA ILE A 14 -3.40 -16.36 -3.32
C ILE A 14 -3.26 -17.82 -3.76
N THR A 15 -2.05 -18.25 -4.10
CA THR A 15 -1.75 -19.64 -4.44
C THR A 15 -0.97 -20.32 -3.32
N THR A 16 -1.17 -21.62 -3.17
CA THR A 16 -0.36 -22.53 -2.31
C THR A 16 0.10 -23.72 -3.14
N ASN A 17 1.14 -24.42 -2.67
CA ASN A 17 1.69 -25.61 -3.32
C ASN A 17 1.50 -26.85 -2.45
N SER A 18 1.29 -28.01 -3.08
CA SER A 18 1.32 -29.29 -2.38
C SER A 18 2.67 -29.52 -1.69
N PRO A 19 2.75 -30.34 -0.62
CA PRO A 19 4.01 -30.59 0.09
C PRO A 19 5.14 -31.15 -0.79
N ASP A 20 4.81 -31.86 -1.87
CA ASP A 20 5.76 -32.38 -2.85
C ASP A 20 6.10 -31.38 -3.98
N GLY A 21 5.52 -30.18 -3.94
CA GLY A 21 5.73 -29.08 -4.90
C GLY A 21 5.15 -29.31 -6.29
N LYS A 22 4.34 -30.36 -6.51
CA LYS A 22 3.89 -30.74 -7.85
C LYS A 22 2.57 -30.09 -8.27
N ILE A 23 1.77 -29.62 -7.32
CA ILE A 23 0.45 -29.05 -7.58
C ILE A 23 0.40 -27.65 -6.97
N THR A 24 -0.02 -26.67 -7.76
CA THR A 24 -0.36 -25.32 -7.28
C THR A 24 -1.87 -25.15 -7.35
N THR A 25 -2.48 -24.69 -6.25
CA THR A 25 -3.92 -24.41 -6.17
C THR A 25 -4.14 -23.01 -5.62
N PHE A 26 -5.31 -22.44 -5.90
CA PHE A 26 -5.75 -21.24 -5.20
C PHE A 26 -6.17 -21.57 -3.77
N VAL A 27 -5.78 -20.72 -2.84
CA VAL A 27 -6.39 -20.62 -1.52
C VAL A 27 -7.77 -19.99 -1.70
N ASP A 28 -8.76 -20.39 -0.88
CA ASP A 28 -10.08 -19.76 -0.88
C ASP A 28 -9.95 -18.23 -0.85
N SER A 29 -10.74 -17.55 -1.69
CA SER A 29 -10.55 -16.13 -1.98
C SER A 29 -10.51 -15.28 -0.72
N THR A 30 -9.39 -14.59 -0.48
CA THR A 30 -9.27 -13.62 0.60
C THR A 30 -9.66 -12.24 0.10
N SER A 31 -10.49 -11.53 0.87
CA SER A 31 -10.74 -10.11 0.64
C SER A 31 -9.61 -9.28 1.24
N PHE A 32 -9.41 -8.08 0.70
CA PHE A 32 -8.52 -7.09 1.30
C PHE A 32 -9.02 -6.70 2.69
N VAL A 33 -8.10 -6.52 3.64
CA VAL A 33 -8.43 -5.82 4.89
C VAL A 33 -8.48 -4.33 4.57
N THR A 34 -9.67 -3.74 4.66
CA THR A 34 -9.91 -2.34 4.28
C THR A 34 -10.07 -1.47 5.52
N LYS A 35 -9.23 -0.45 5.68
CA LYS A 35 -9.29 0.50 6.79
C LYS A 35 -9.08 1.93 6.31
N SER A 36 -9.86 2.86 6.86
CA SER A 36 -9.53 4.29 6.76
C SER A 36 -8.37 4.58 7.70
N THR A 37 -7.23 5.00 7.15
CA THR A 37 -6.01 5.24 7.92
C THR A 37 -5.81 6.71 8.26
N HIS A 38 -6.32 7.60 7.42
CA HIS A 38 -6.37 9.04 7.61
C HIS A 38 -7.64 9.61 6.94
N PRO A 39 -8.10 10.83 7.31
CA PRO A 39 -9.21 11.47 6.61
C PRO A 39 -8.97 11.54 5.11
N GLY A 40 -9.88 10.97 4.32
CA GLY A 40 -9.77 10.94 2.85
C GLY A 40 -8.80 9.90 2.30
N LEU A 41 -8.23 9.01 3.13
CA LEU A 41 -7.37 7.90 2.71
C LEU A 41 -7.90 6.57 3.24
N THR A 42 -8.19 5.67 2.31
CA THR A 42 -8.56 4.28 2.58
C THR A 42 -7.45 3.35 2.11
N SER A 43 -6.89 2.57 3.03
CA SER A 43 -5.89 1.54 2.73
C SER A 43 -6.57 0.17 2.63
N MET A 44 -6.23 -0.59 1.60
CA MET A 44 -6.70 -1.95 1.36
C MET A 44 -5.49 -2.88 1.32
N TYR A 45 -5.22 -3.54 2.45
CA TYR A 45 -4.07 -4.43 2.61
C TYR A 45 -4.24 -5.71 1.80
N ALA A 46 -3.22 -6.03 0.99
CA ALA A 46 -3.22 -7.16 0.08
C ALA A 46 -2.46 -8.36 0.65
N TYR A 47 -1.18 -8.17 1.00
CA TYR A 47 -0.29 -9.22 1.51
C TYR A 47 0.98 -8.60 2.13
N SER A 48 1.63 -9.31 3.05
CA SER A 48 2.95 -8.94 3.56
C SER A 48 3.78 -10.18 3.81
N ALA A 49 5.10 -10.00 3.78
CA ALA A 49 6.05 -11.05 4.11
C ALA A 49 7.16 -10.52 5.04
N ALA A 50 7.70 -11.42 5.85
CA ALA A 50 8.86 -11.15 6.69
C ALA A 50 10.15 -11.00 5.87
N SER A 51 11.24 -10.61 6.54
CA SER A 51 12.53 -10.26 5.92
C SER A 51 13.15 -11.33 5.04
N THR A 52 12.84 -12.59 5.34
CA THR A 52 13.12 -13.72 4.48
C THR A 52 11.81 -14.48 4.34
N PRO A 53 11.06 -14.31 3.23
CA PRO A 53 9.80 -15.00 3.06
C PRO A 53 10.05 -16.51 3.07
N SER A 54 9.43 -17.22 4.01
CA SER A 54 9.40 -18.68 4.01
C SER A 54 8.08 -19.12 3.39
N LEU A 55 8.15 -19.76 2.23
CA LEU A 55 7.01 -20.41 1.59
C LEU A 55 6.89 -21.88 2.02
N THR A 56 7.82 -22.36 2.85
CA THR A 56 7.78 -23.74 3.38
C THR A 56 6.59 -23.87 4.31
N ASP A 57 5.81 -24.93 4.12
CA ASP A 57 4.59 -25.21 4.87
C ASP A 57 3.65 -24.00 4.97
N ASP A 58 3.59 -23.16 3.93
CA ASP A 58 2.74 -21.96 3.87
C ASP A 58 2.98 -21.00 5.05
N THR A 59 4.24 -20.87 5.50
CA THR A 59 4.58 -20.04 6.67
C THR A 59 4.17 -18.58 6.50
N ASP A 60 4.47 -17.98 5.35
CA ASP A 60 4.09 -16.61 5.01
C ASP A 60 2.56 -16.46 4.89
N LEU A 61 1.88 -17.43 4.26
CA LEU A 61 0.42 -17.44 4.14
C LEU A 61 -0.27 -17.51 5.50
N LYS A 62 0.20 -18.38 6.40
CA LYS A 62 -0.29 -18.45 7.79
C LYS A 62 -0.10 -17.11 8.50
N ALA A 63 1.06 -16.46 8.34
CA ALA A 63 1.31 -15.14 8.92
C ALA A 63 0.34 -14.08 8.36
N HIS A 64 0.11 -14.09 7.03
CA HIS A 64 -0.88 -13.22 6.39
C HIS A 64 -2.29 -13.46 6.95
N GLN A 65 -2.72 -14.72 7.09
CA GLN A 65 -4.03 -15.07 7.64
C GLN A 65 -4.20 -14.61 9.10
N GLU A 66 -3.15 -14.67 9.92
CA GLU A 66 -3.22 -14.14 11.29
C GLU A 66 -3.35 -12.61 11.32
N ILE A 67 -2.68 -11.89 10.41
CA ILE A 67 -2.84 -10.43 10.25
C ILE A 67 -4.28 -10.09 9.85
N THR A 68 -4.86 -10.83 8.88
CA THR A 68 -6.21 -10.55 8.39
C THR A 68 -7.29 -10.91 9.40
N LYS A 69 -7.14 -11.99 10.18
CA LYS A 69 -8.04 -12.32 11.30
C LYS A 69 -8.10 -11.22 12.36
N GLN A 70 -7.00 -10.50 12.57
CA GLN A 70 -6.91 -9.37 13.49
C GLN A 70 -7.40 -8.05 12.86
N GLU A 71 -7.86 -8.10 11.61
CA GLU A 71 -8.15 -6.93 10.78
C GLU A 71 -6.99 -5.93 10.75
N LYS A 72 -5.75 -6.38 10.93
CA LYS A 72 -4.57 -5.51 10.91
C LYS A 72 -4.20 -5.20 9.46
N ILE A 73 -3.65 -4.01 9.23
CA ILE A 73 -3.00 -3.65 7.97
C ILE A 73 -1.50 -3.50 8.21
N VAL A 74 -0.71 -3.91 7.22
CA VAL A 74 0.73 -3.63 7.18
C VAL A 74 0.97 -2.79 5.93
N THR A 75 1.37 -1.53 6.12
CA THR A 75 1.67 -0.61 5.01
C THR A 75 3.17 -0.35 4.88
N PHE A 76 3.87 -0.28 6.02
CA PHE A 76 5.33 -0.05 6.07
C PHE A 76 5.98 -1.21 6.84
N PRO A 77 6.69 -2.12 6.17
CA PRO A 77 7.27 -3.31 6.81
C PRO A 77 8.58 -2.99 7.55
N SER A 78 8.97 -3.89 8.45
CA SER A 78 10.32 -3.91 9.04
C SER A 78 11.40 -4.21 8.00
N ALA A 79 12.67 -3.95 8.32
CA ALA A 79 13.82 -4.17 7.44
C ALA A 79 13.81 -5.56 6.79
N GLY A 80 13.97 -5.60 5.46
CA GLY A 80 13.91 -6.79 4.62
C GLY A 80 12.50 -7.30 4.30
N GLY A 81 11.49 -6.94 5.10
CA GLY A 81 10.11 -7.38 4.87
C GLY A 81 9.46 -6.65 3.70
N SER A 82 8.30 -7.14 3.27
CA SER A 82 7.51 -6.52 2.21
C SER A 82 6.05 -6.35 2.63
N ALA A 83 5.38 -5.35 2.04
CA ALA A 83 3.95 -5.17 2.17
C ALA A 83 3.37 -4.63 0.87
N ALA A 84 2.21 -5.13 0.49
CA ALA A 84 1.46 -4.69 -0.68
C ALA A 84 0.06 -4.22 -0.27
N ALA A 85 -0.35 -3.07 -0.79
CA ALA A 85 -1.67 -2.52 -0.51
C ALA A 85 -2.14 -1.61 -1.65
N PHE A 86 -3.47 -1.51 -1.82
CA PHE A 86 -4.04 -0.37 -2.52
C PHE A 86 -4.23 0.80 -1.56
N LEU A 87 -3.99 2.01 -2.06
CA LEU A 87 -4.23 3.27 -1.37
C LEU A 87 -5.25 4.06 -2.19
N HIS A 88 -6.44 4.28 -1.65
CA HIS A 88 -7.48 5.08 -2.28
C HIS A 88 -7.59 6.43 -1.59
N PHE A 89 -7.40 7.50 -2.34
CA PHE A 89 -7.64 8.86 -1.88
C PHE A 89 -8.99 9.33 -2.40
N ASP A 90 -9.84 9.78 -1.49
CA ASP A 90 -11.13 10.39 -1.78
C ASP A 90 -10.96 11.64 -2.67
N PRO A 91 -12.03 12.12 -3.33
CA PRO A 91 -12.01 13.43 -3.98
C PRO A 91 -11.57 14.52 -3.00
N ASN A 92 -10.79 15.48 -3.51
CA ASN A 92 -10.19 16.55 -2.72
C ASN A 92 -10.78 17.92 -3.10
N PRO A 93 -12.06 18.20 -2.77
CA PRO A 93 -12.75 19.42 -3.20
C PRO A 93 -12.09 20.71 -2.70
N ASN A 94 -11.45 20.63 -1.52
CA ASN A 94 -10.78 21.75 -0.86
C ASN A 94 -9.32 21.92 -1.30
N GLY A 95 -8.79 21.00 -2.11
CA GLY A 95 -7.39 21.04 -2.55
C GLY A 95 -6.39 20.90 -1.40
N THR A 96 -6.77 20.21 -0.31
CA THR A 96 -5.92 19.94 0.86
C THR A 96 -4.59 19.32 0.40
N GLU A 97 -3.49 19.81 0.94
CA GLU A 97 -2.16 19.28 0.62
C GLU A 97 -1.98 17.86 1.19
N GLY A 98 -1.15 17.07 0.50
CA GLY A 98 -0.76 15.76 0.97
C GLY A 98 0.10 15.85 2.22
N PHE A 99 0.14 14.76 2.98
CA PHE A 99 0.94 14.69 4.20
C PHE A 99 2.40 14.35 3.87
N MET A 100 3.29 15.31 4.12
CA MET A 100 4.73 15.13 3.94
C MET A 100 5.26 14.18 5.01
N HIS A 101 5.86 13.07 4.58
CA HIS A 101 6.45 12.08 5.48
C HIS A 101 7.59 11.34 4.79
N ARG A 102 8.31 10.54 5.57
CA ARG A 102 9.37 9.68 5.06
C ARG A 102 9.33 8.32 5.75
N THR A 103 9.49 7.28 4.97
CA THR A 103 9.60 5.90 5.41
C THR A 103 10.97 5.36 5.04
N ARG A 104 11.51 4.44 5.83
CA ARG A 104 12.76 3.72 5.47
C ARG A 104 12.43 2.55 4.55
N THR A 105 11.83 2.83 3.41
CA THR A 105 11.38 1.81 2.47
C THR A 105 11.80 2.12 1.04
N LEU A 106 11.90 1.08 0.22
CA LEU A 106 11.88 1.17 -1.22
C LEU A 106 10.46 0.84 -1.68
N ASP A 107 9.78 1.82 -2.27
CA ASP A 107 8.39 1.66 -2.67
C ASP A 107 8.24 1.69 -4.20
N TYR A 108 7.47 0.73 -4.70
CA TYR A 108 7.01 0.65 -6.08
C TYR A 108 5.55 1.06 -6.08
N VAL A 109 5.25 2.28 -6.50
CA VAL A 109 3.90 2.83 -6.46
C VAL A 109 3.38 3.00 -7.87
N HIS A 110 2.39 2.19 -8.23
CA HIS A 110 1.69 2.26 -9.51
C HIS A 110 0.39 3.06 -9.37
N VAL A 111 0.14 3.99 -10.28
CA VAL A 111 -1.16 4.69 -10.35
C VAL A 111 -2.15 3.79 -11.09
N ALA A 112 -3.05 3.14 -10.34
CA ALA A 112 -4.02 2.20 -10.88
C ALA A 112 -5.23 2.91 -11.52
N GLU A 113 -5.64 4.06 -10.97
CA GLU A 113 -6.75 4.88 -11.47
C GLU A 113 -6.55 6.36 -11.11
N GLY A 114 -7.03 7.26 -11.97
CA GLY A 114 -7.03 8.69 -11.71
C GLY A 114 -5.67 9.37 -11.96
N GLU A 115 -5.51 10.53 -11.35
CA GLU A 115 -4.30 11.34 -11.39
C GLU A 115 -3.95 11.80 -9.98
N VAL A 116 -2.67 11.83 -9.65
CA VAL A 116 -2.15 12.17 -8.32
C VAL A 116 -0.96 13.09 -8.44
N GLU A 117 -0.91 14.11 -7.59
CA GLU A 117 0.30 14.90 -7.39
C GLU A 117 1.21 14.20 -6.38
N TYR A 118 2.47 14.05 -6.75
CA TYR A 118 3.54 13.59 -5.89
C TYR A 118 4.50 14.75 -5.65
N SER A 119 4.63 15.15 -4.39
CA SER A 119 5.49 16.24 -3.96
C SER A 119 6.68 15.71 -3.20
N VAL A 120 7.86 16.32 -3.37
CA VAL A 120 9.06 16.04 -2.56
C VAL A 120 9.49 17.29 -1.78
N ASN A 121 10.32 17.13 -0.75
CA ASN A 121 10.68 18.23 0.15
C ASN A 121 11.53 19.34 -0.48
N SER A 122 12.08 19.15 -1.69
CA SER A 122 12.71 20.24 -2.46
C SER A 122 11.70 21.29 -2.95
N GLY A 123 10.40 21.01 -2.84
CA GLY A 123 9.32 21.81 -3.41
C GLY A 123 8.95 21.37 -4.83
N GLU A 124 9.68 20.44 -5.43
CA GLU A 124 9.30 19.84 -6.71
C GLU A 124 8.00 19.02 -6.57
N LYS A 125 7.13 19.18 -7.56
CA LYS A 125 5.84 18.50 -7.67
C LYS A 125 5.66 17.96 -9.08
N LYS A 126 5.11 16.75 -9.19
CA LYS A 126 4.76 16.13 -10.48
C LYS A 126 3.39 15.48 -10.39
N ILE A 127 2.62 15.57 -11.47
CA ILE A 127 1.36 14.84 -11.63
C ILE A 127 1.67 13.52 -12.33
N PHE A 128 1.22 12.44 -11.73
CA PHE A 128 1.27 11.09 -12.27
C PHE A 128 -0.14 10.64 -12.60
N LYS A 129 -0.29 9.95 -13.73
CA LYS A 129 -1.58 9.48 -14.24
C LYS A 129 -1.65 7.95 -14.24
N LYS A 130 -2.85 7.40 -14.40
CA LYS A 130 -3.06 5.97 -14.57
C LYS A 130 -2.04 5.36 -15.53
N GLY A 131 -1.37 4.29 -15.09
CA GLY A 131 -0.30 3.63 -15.84
C GLY A 131 1.09 3.98 -15.35
N ASP A 132 1.29 5.15 -14.77
CA ASP A 132 2.61 5.59 -14.31
C ASP A 132 3.07 4.82 -13.06
N VAL A 133 4.39 4.83 -12.85
CA VAL A 133 5.04 4.21 -11.69
C VAL A 133 6.00 5.22 -11.06
N VAL A 134 5.95 5.32 -9.74
CA VAL A 134 6.92 6.05 -8.91
C VAL A 134 7.76 5.05 -8.16
N ILE A 135 9.09 5.20 -8.27
CA ILE A 135 10.06 4.45 -7.46
C ILE A 135 10.54 5.38 -6.35
N GLN A 136 10.07 5.14 -5.14
CA GLN A 136 10.39 5.97 -3.99
C GLN A 136 11.50 5.32 -3.16
N ARG A 137 12.58 6.06 -2.94
CA ARG A 137 13.81 5.54 -2.31
C ARG A 137 14.05 6.22 -0.96
N ALA A 138 13.24 5.88 0.03
CA ALA A 138 13.30 6.45 1.38
C ALA A 138 13.40 7.99 1.41
N GLY A 139 12.67 8.65 0.50
CA GLY A 139 12.64 10.10 0.35
C GLY A 139 11.46 10.74 1.08
N TRP A 140 11.59 12.02 1.42
CA TRP A 140 10.46 12.82 1.88
C TRP A 140 9.47 13.04 0.74
N HIS A 141 8.22 12.72 0.98
CA HIS A 141 7.20 12.79 -0.04
C HIS A 141 5.79 13.02 0.52
N ALA A 142 4.90 13.48 -0.35
CA ALA A 142 3.48 13.61 -0.09
C ALA A 142 2.67 13.24 -1.34
N TRP A 143 1.50 12.62 -1.12
CA TRP A 143 0.54 12.28 -2.17
C TRP A 143 -0.71 13.15 -2.02
N LYS A 144 -1.15 13.76 -3.11
CA LYS A 144 -2.35 14.59 -3.16
C LYS A 144 -3.22 14.19 -4.34
N ASN A 145 -4.47 13.82 -4.06
CA ASN A 145 -5.47 13.76 -5.12
C ASN A 145 -5.73 15.18 -5.65
N VAL A 146 -5.53 15.36 -6.96
CA VAL A 146 -5.73 16.65 -7.64
C VAL A 146 -7.18 16.88 -8.07
N SER A 147 -7.98 15.81 -8.11
CA SER A 147 -9.39 15.88 -8.51
C SER A 147 -10.27 16.33 -7.35
N LYS A 148 -11.23 17.21 -7.66
CA LYS A 148 -12.25 17.68 -6.71
C LYS A 148 -13.47 16.77 -6.64
N THR A 149 -13.64 15.88 -7.62
CA THR A 149 -14.89 15.12 -7.83
C THR A 149 -14.68 13.63 -7.94
N GLU A 150 -13.46 13.17 -8.27
CA GLU A 150 -13.14 11.75 -8.44
C GLU A 150 -12.04 11.33 -7.45
N GLY A 151 -12.09 10.08 -7.01
CA GLY A 151 -10.99 9.48 -6.23
C GLY A 151 -9.81 9.06 -7.12
N VAL A 152 -8.68 8.76 -6.49
CA VAL A 152 -7.48 8.21 -7.13
C VAL A 152 -7.04 6.97 -6.36
N THR A 153 -6.64 5.92 -7.07
CA THR A 153 -6.19 4.67 -6.48
C THR A 153 -4.75 4.37 -6.90
N LEU A 154 -3.90 4.10 -5.92
CA LEU A 154 -2.54 3.63 -6.10
C LEU A 154 -2.44 2.17 -5.68
N PHE A 155 -1.55 1.40 -6.29
CA PHE A 155 -1.09 0.11 -5.78
C PHE A 155 0.37 0.26 -5.39
N ALA A 156 0.68 0.04 -4.12
CA ALA A 156 2.02 0.19 -3.57
C ALA A 156 2.56 -1.16 -3.09
N VAL A 157 3.81 -1.44 -3.44
CA VAL A 157 4.63 -2.47 -2.81
C VAL A 157 5.79 -1.79 -2.11
N ALA A 158 5.83 -1.87 -0.78
CA ALA A 158 6.89 -1.35 0.06
C ALA A 158 7.83 -2.48 0.49
N ILE A 159 9.14 -2.25 0.41
CA ILE A 159 10.18 -3.14 0.94
C ILE A 159 10.93 -2.39 2.04
N GLY A 160 11.03 -2.98 3.23
CA GLY A 160 11.74 -2.39 4.36
C GLY A 160 13.23 -2.31 4.06
N ALA A 161 13.80 -1.10 4.08
CA ALA A 161 15.23 -0.89 3.94
C ALA A 161 15.96 -1.14 5.28
N GLU A 162 17.29 -1.00 5.28
CA GLU A 162 18.09 -1.05 6.49
C GLU A 162 17.54 -0.09 7.57
N GLY A 163 17.37 -0.61 8.79
CA GLY A 163 16.88 0.16 9.93
C GLY A 163 15.41 0.58 9.84
N ALA A 164 14.62 -0.04 8.96
CA ALA A 164 13.17 0.13 8.92
C ALA A 164 12.49 -0.62 10.07
N THR A 165 11.52 0.03 10.68
CA THR A 165 10.67 -0.50 11.75
C THR A 165 9.23 -0.52 11.25
N GLU A 166 8.52 -1.63 11.46
CA GLU A 166 7.13 -1.76 11.03
C GLU A 166 6.27 -0.59 11.52
N GLY A 167 5.49 0.00 10.60
CA GLY A 167 4.56 1.08 10.87
C GLY A 167 5.21 2.45 11.17
N PHE A 168 6.55 2.54 11.21
CA PHE A 168 7.23 3.79 11.51
C PHE A 168 7.27 4.73 10.31
N MET A 169 6.95 6.00 10.57
CA MET A 169 7.07 7.12 9.63
C MET A 169 7.76 8.29 10.33
N GLU A 170 8.67 8.95 9.61
CA GLU A 170 9.25 10.23 10.01
C GLU A 170 8.36 11.37 9.50
N PHE A 171 8.09 12.36 10.34
CA PHE A 171 7.33 13.57 10.00
C PHE A 171 8.20 14.81 10.12
N PRO A 172 7.91 15.88 9.36
CA PRO A 172 8.62 17.14 9.51
C PRO A 172 8.54 17.61 10.96
N SER A 173 9.66 18.05 11.52
CA SER A 173 9.66 18.75 12.80
C SER A 173 8.84 20.03 12.68
N ALA A 174 8.03 20.33 13.70
CA ALA A 174 7.31 21.59 13.83
C ALA A 174 8.26 22.79 13.92
#